data_AF-A0A2G2LMF8-F1
#
_entry.id   AF-A0A2G2LMF8-F1
#
_cell.length_a   1.000
_cell.length_b   1.000
_cell.length_c   1.000
_cell.angle_alpha   90.00
_cell.angle_beta   90.00
_cell.angle_gamma   90.00
#
_symmetry.space_group_name_H-M   'P 1'
#
loop_
_entity.id
_entity.type
_entity.pdbx_description
1 polymer ?
#
loop_
_entity_poly.entity_id
_entity_poly.type
_entity_poly.pdbx_seq_one_letter_code
_entity_poly.pdbx_strand_id
1 'polypeptide(L)'
;MPAIQSNPQNGFVLSARSKERLGGVHRSLARIVHRALQLSTIDFAVLEGRRSLDRQQLLYESGATRTMNSRHLTGHAVDLGAWVGGSLRWDWPLYEKINQAMQLAAVELNTPVEWGGDWQSFRDGPHFQLPWGDYPILRQAQDEGAK
;
A
#
# COMPACT_ATOMS: atom_id res chain seq x y z
N MET A 1 14.77 2.63 24.47
CA MET A 1 13.76 3.63 24.07
C MET A 1 14.48 4.73 23.29
N PRO A 2 14.49 4.72 21.94
CA PRO A 2 15.02 5.86 21.22
C PRO A 2 13.99 6.99 21.23
N ALA A 3 14.49 8.22 21.37
CA ALA A 3 13.68 9.43 21.37
C ALA A 3 12.91 9.58 20.06
N ILE A 4 11.61 9.87 20.15
CA ILE A 4 10.79 10.27 19.02
C ILE A 4 11.29 11.65 18.58
N GLN A 5 12.20 11.68 17.61
CA GLN A 5 12.57 12.92 16.94
C GLN A 5 11.32 13.42 16.23
N SER A 6 10.78 14.57 16.67
CA SER A 6 9.73 15.28 15.95
C SER A 6 10.26 15.64 14.57
N ASN A 7 9.90 14.84 13.57
CA ASN A 7 10.22 15.14 12.18
C ASN A 7 9.51 16.46 11.81
N PRO A 8 10.16 17.40 11.12
CA PRO A 8 9.48 18.61 10.66
C PRO A 8 8.28 18.19 9.81
N GLN A 9 7.12 18.83 10.03
CA GLN A 9 5.95 18.66 9.18
C GLN A 9 6.37 18.92 7.74
N ASN A 10 6.52 17.85 6.96
CA ASN A 10 6.84 17.98 5.55
C ASN A 10 5.62 18.58 4.84
N GLY A 11 5.85 19.42 3.82
CA GLY A 11 4.78 20.08 3.08
C GLY A 11 4.03 19.16 2.12
N PHE A 12 4.17 17.84 2.25
CA PHE A 12 3.64 16.88 1.28
C PHE A 12 2.15 16.67 1.49
N VAL A 13 1.41 16.65 0.38
CA VAL A 13 -0.04 16.49 0.38
C VAL A 13 -0.43 15.52 -0.72
N LEU A 14 -1.24 14.52 -0.39
CA LEU A 14 -1.79 13.61 -1.39
C LEU A 14 -2.58 14.40 -2.44
N SER A 15 -2.19 14.21 -3.70
CA SER A 15 -2.94 14.74 -4.85
C SER A 15 -4.39 14.25 -4.85
N ALA A 16 -5.27 14.94 -5.59
CA ALA A 16 -6.65 14.51 -5.78
C ALA A 16 -6.74 13.07 -6.30
N ARG A 17 -5.87 12.70 -7.26
CA ARG A 17 -5.78 11.35 -7.82
C ARG A 17 -5.36 10.31 -6.78
N SER A 18 -4.40 10.64 -5.92
CA SER A 18 -4.00 9.74 -4.83
C SER A 18 -5.15 9.51 -3.85
N LYS A 19 -5.91 10.56 -3.51
CA LYS A 19 -7.09 10.47 -2.62
C LYS A 19 -8.19 9.62 -3.23
N GLU A 20 -8.47 9.78 -4.52
CA GLU A 20 -9.45 8.96 -5.25
C GLU A 20 -9.09 7.47 -5.18
N ARG A 21 -7.82 7.12 -5.43
CA ARG A 21 -7.33 5.74 -5.37
C ARG A 21 -7.42 5.12 -3.97
N LEU A 22 -7.33 5.93 -2.93
CA LEU A 22 -7.54 5.48 -1.55
C LEU A 22 -9.01 5.28 -1.20
N GLY A 23 -9.96 5.80 -1.99
CA GLY A 23 -11.39 5.73 -1.69
C GLY A 23 -11.94 4.30 -1.54
N GLY A 24 -11.34 3.33 -2.23
CA GLY A 24 -11.70 1.91 -2.12
C GLY A 24 -10.83 1.10 -1.16
N VAL A 25 -9.84 1.71 -0.51
CA VAL A 25 -8.86 1.05 0.35
C VAL A 25 -9.39 0.94 1.77
N HIS A 26 -9.05 -0.14 2.46
CA HIS A 26 -9.42 -0.38 3.86
C HIS A 26 -8.97 0.79 4.73
N ARG A 27 -9.88 1.30 5.57
CA ARG A 27 -9.68 2.51 6.38
C ARG A 27 -8.38 2.53 7.18
N SER A 28 -7.98 1.39 7.75
CA SER A 28 -6.74 1.29 8.55
C SER A 28 -5.50 1.53 7.68
N LEU A 29 -5.46 0.94 6.48
CA LEU A 29 -4.35 1.14 5.56
C LEU A 29 -4.33 2.56 5.01
N ALA A 30 -5.49 3.11 4.64
CA ALA A 30 -5.58 4.51 4.22
C ALA A 30 -5.05 5.48 5.29
N ARG A 31 -5.39 5.26 6.58
CA ARG A 31 -4.86 6.05 7.70
C ARG A 31 -3.34 5.95 7.82
N ILE A 32 -2.77 4.76 7.64
CA ILE A 32 -1.31 4.56 7.58
C ILE A 32 -0.73 5.39 6.43
N VAL A 33 -1.26 5.29 5.22
CA VAL A 33 -0.74 6.03 4.05
C VAL A 33 -0.74 7.54 4.29
N HIS A 34 -1.83 8.09 4.83
CA HIS A 34 -1.91 9.52 5.19
C HIS A 34 -0.86 9.91 6.23
N ARG A 35 -0.69 9.09 7.26
CA ARG A 35 0.28 9.37 8.34
C ARG A 35 1.72 9.20 7.87
N ALA A 36 1.99 8.18 7.07
CA ALA A 36 3.29 7.93 6.48
C ALA A 36 3.75 9.11 5.61
N LEU A 37 2.83 9.73 4.86
CA LEU A 37 3.18 10.92 4.08
C LEU A 37 3.71 12.05 4.96
N GLN A 38 3.09 12.29 6.12
CA GLN A 38 3.53 13.30 7.09
C GLN A 38 4.86 12.97 7.77
N LEU A 39 5.21 11.68 7.85
CA LEU A 39 6.45 11.20 8.48
C LEU A 39 7.60 11.05 7.48
N SER A 40 7.29 10.96 6.19
CA SER A 40 8.26 10.63 5.14
C SER A 40 9.32 11.72 4.93
N THR A 41 10.52 11.30 4.53
CA THR A 41 11.58 12.23 4.11
C THR A 41 11.52 12.57 2.61
N ILE A 42 10.65 11.89 1.86
CA ILE A 42 10.40 12.10 0.44
C ILE A 42 8.90 12.11 0.16
N ASP A 43 8.48 12.77 -0.91
CA ASP A 43 7.09 12.70 -1.36
C ASP A 43 6.81 11.36 -2.04
N PHE A 44 5.54 10.95 -2.06
CA PHE A 44 5.10 9.77 -2.78
C PHE A 44 3.64 9.90 -3.23
N ALA A 45 3.31 9.24 -4.34
CA ALA A 45 1.97 9.17 -4.88
C ALA A 45 1.36 7.79 -4.66
N VAL A 46 0.04 7.71 -4.50
CA VAL A 46 -0.69 6.44 -4.55
C VAL A 46 -0.90 6.09 -6.02
N LEU A 47 -0.28 5.00 -6.49
CA LEU A 47 -0.34 4.50 -7.86
C LEU A 47 -1.58 3.64 -8.08
N GLU A 48 -1.88 2.78 -7.12
CA GLU A 48 -3.03 1.87 -7.16
C GLU A 48 -3.54 1.60 -5.74
N GLY A 49 -4.85 1.44 -5.61
CA GLY A 49 -5.52 1.06 -4.36
C GLY A 49 -6.35 -0.18 -4.58
N ARG A 50 -7.68 -0.08 -4.46
CA ARG A 50 -8.57 -1.20 -4.82
C ARG A 50 -8.57 -1.45 -6.32
N ARG A 51 -8.36 -2.72 -6.70
CA ARG A 51 -8.32 -3.20 -8.10
C ARG A 51 -9.60 -3.97 -8.43
N SER A 52 -10.10 -3.83 -9.65
CA SER A 52 -11.21 -4.64 -10.15
C SER A 52 -10.76 -6.06 -10.53
N LEU A 53 -11.71 -7.00 -10.57
CA LEU A 53 -11.43 -8.37 -10.99
C LEU A 53 -10.89 -8.42 -12.43
N ASP A 54 -11.52 -7.68 -13.35
CA ASP A 54 -11.08 -7.61 -14.76
C ASP A 54 -9.65 -7.11 -14.90
N ARG A 55 -9.26 -6.08 -14.14
CA ARG A 55 -7.88 -5.57 -14.15
C ARG A 55 -6.91 -6.59 -13.58
N GLN A 56 -7.28 -7.33 -12.54
CA GLN A 56 -6.45 -8.42 -12.02
C GLN A 56 -6.28 -9.54 -13.05
N GLN A 57 -7.35 -9.90 -13.77
CA GLN A 57 -7.31 -10.89 -14.84
C GLN A 57 -6.36 -10.47 -15.97
N LEU A 58 -6.44 -9.21 -16.42
CA LEU A 58 -5.53 -8.67 -17.44
C LEU A 58 -4.06 -8.71 -16.99
N LEU A 59 -3.78 -8.36 -15.73
CA LEU A 59 -2.42 -8.42 -15.18
C LEU A 59 -1.92 -9.87 -15.04
N TYR A 60 -2.83 -10.80 -14.76
CA TYR A 60 -2.49 -12.22 -14.66
C TYR A 60 -2.14 -12.79 -16.03
N GLU A 61 -2.96 -12.49 -17.05
CA GLU A 61 -2.73 -12.89 -18.44
C GLU A 61 -1.45 -12.27 -19.03
N SER A 62 -1.14 -11.03 -18.66
CA SER A 62 0.10 -10.37 -19.09
C SER A 62 1.35 -10.82 -18.30
N GLY A 63 1.20 -11.70 -17.30
CA GLY A 63 2.30 -12.15 -16.43
C GLY A 63 2.81 -11.10 -15.43
N ALA A 64 2.13 -9.96 -15.27
CA ALA A 64 2.49 -8.93 -14.31
C ALA A 64 2.14 -9.32 -12.86
N THR A 65 1.24 -10.28 -12.68
CA THR A 65 0.98 -10.96 -11.40
C THR A 65 0.87 -12.46 -11.61
N ARG A 66 1.16 -13.22 -10.55
CA ARG A 66 1.15 -14.69 -10.57
C ARG A 66 -0.06 -15.31 -9.86
N THR A 67 -0.97 -14.48 -9.35
CA THR A 67 -2.09 -14.94 -8.52
C THR A 67 -3.34 -14.14 -8.78
N MET A 68 -4.50 -14.79 -8.69
CA MET A 68 -5.81 -14.11 -8.62
C MET A 68 -6.21 -13.80 -7.17
N ASN A 69 -5.48 -14.34 -6.19
CA ASN A 69 -5.69 -14.05 -4.77
C ASN A 69 -4.89 -12.82 -4.35
N SER A 70 -5.35 -11.63 -4.73
CA SER A 70 -4.68 -10.35 -4.47
C SER A 70 -5.39 -9.49 -3.42
N ARG A 71 -4.62 -8.89 -2.51
CA ARG A 71 -5.14 -7.93 -1.50
C ARG A 71 -5.70 -6.65 -2.12
N HIS A 72 -5.30 -6.29 -3.33
CA HIS A 72 -5.89 -5.16 -4.04
C HIS A 72 -7.37 -5.38 -4.36
N LEU A 73 -7.81 -6.62 -4.62
CA LEU A 73 -9.21 -6.90 -4.96
C LEU A 73 -10.18 -6.53 -3.85
N THR A 74 -9.73 -6.68 -2.60
CA THR A 74 -10.52 -6.40 -1.40
C THR A 74 -10.19 -5.07 -0.76
N GLY A 75 -9.34 -4.25 -1.39
CA GLY A 75 -8.92 -2.95 -0.88
C GLY A 75 -7.94 -3.02 0.28
N HIS A 76 -7.28 -4.15 0.53
CA HIS A 76 -6.33 -4.31 1.62
C HIS A 76 -4.87 -4.13 1.19
N ALA A 77 -4.63 -3.58 -0.01
CA ALA A 77 -3.30 -3.22 -0.50
C ALA A 77 -3.30 -1.88 -1.21
N VAL A 78 -2.11 -1.28 -1.28
CA VAL A 78 -1.81 -0.06 -2.03
C VAL A 78 -0.45 -0.19 -2.71
N ASP A 79 -0.31 0.42 -3.87
CA ASP A 79 0.97 0.64 -4.53
C ASP A 79 1.36 2.11 -4.40
N LEU A 80 2.55 2.38 -3.88
CA LEU A 80 3.10 3.73 -3.71
C LEU A 80 4.26 3.96 -4.67
N GLY A 81 4.35 5.17 -5.23
CA GLY A 81 5.42 5.57 -6.14
C GLY A 81 6.20 6.75 -5.58
N ALA A 82 7.52 6.64 -5.48
CA ALA A 82 8.37 7.73 -5.01
C ALA A 82 8.26 8.94 -5.95
N TRP A 83 8.00 10.12 -5.38
CA TRP A 83 7.87 11.37 -6.12
C TRP A 83 8.99 12.32 -5.70
N VAL A 84 9.97 12.53 -6.58
CA VAL A 84 11.17 13.33 -6.28
C VAL A 84 11.47 14.23 -7.47
N GLY A 85 11.72 15.51 -7.20
CA GLY A 85 12.01 16.50 -8.24
C GLY A 85 10.87 16.68 -9.25
N GLY A 86 9.61 16.47 -8.84
CA GLY A 86 8.43 16.63 -9.70
C GLY A 86 8.14 15.46 -10.64
N SER A 87 8.76 14.29 -10.43
CA SER A 87 8.53 13.10 -11.26
C SER A 87 8.54 11.80 -10.45
N LEU A 88 7.94 10.75 -11.02
CA LEU A 88 8.03 9.40 -10.46
C LEU A 88 9.44 8.85 -10.60
N ARG A 89 9.91 8.21 -9.54
CA ARG A 89 11.21 7.56 -9.44
C ARG A 89 11.05 6.10 -9.03
N TRP A 90 11.91 5.24 -9.58
CA TRP A 90 11.87 3.78 -9.38
C TRP A 90 13.11 3.25 -8.65
N ASP A 91 13.96 4.15 -8.17
CA ASP A 91 15.20 3.81 -7.47
C ASP A 91 14.88 3.09 -6.14
N TRP A 92 15.38 1.86 -5.98
CA TRP A 92 15.10 1.02 -4.81
C TRP A 92 15.28 1.71 -3.44
N PRO A 93 16.35 2.49 -3.20
CA PRO A 93 16.55 3.16 -1.91
C PRO A 93 15.45 4.17 -1.56
N LEU A 94 14.67 4.65 -2.54
CA LEU A 94 13.52 5.52 -2.26
C LEU A 94 12.35 4.72 -1.67
N TYR A 95 12.15 3.49 -2.11
CA TYR A 95 11.10 2.62 -1.57
C TYR A 95 11.41 2.17 -0.15
N GLU A 96 12.70 2.00 0.20
CA GLU A 96 13.11 1.79 1.59
C GLU A 96 12.75 3.00 2.48
N LYS A 97 12.90 4.23 1.97
CA LYS A 97 12.47 5.44 2.70
C LYS A 97 10.95 5.52 2.86
N ILE A 98 10.18 5.15 1.82
CA ILE A 98 8.71 5.06 1.92
C ILE A 98 8.34 3.99 2.95
N ASN A 99 8.98 2.82 2.90
CA ASN A 99 8.73 1.74 3.86
C ASN A 99 9.01 2.19 5.29
N GLN A 100 10.14 2.86 5.55
CA GLN A 100 10.43 3.42 6.88
C GLN A 100 9.28 4.31 7.39
N ALA A 101 8.75 5.20 6.54
CA ALA A 101 7.62 6.05 6.90
C ALA A 101 6.31 5.27 7.14
N MET A 102 6.03 4.26 6.29
CA MET A 102 4.88 3.37 6.43
C MET A 102 4.94 2.55 7.72
N GLN A 103 6.11 2.01 8.07
CA GLN A 103 6.32 1.24 9.30
C GLN A 103 6.21 2.10 10.56
N LEU A 104 6.78 3.32 10.54
CA LEU A 104 6.59 4.27 11.65
C LEU A 104 5.11 4.62 11.86
N ALA A 105 4.38 4.91 10.77
CA ALA A 105 2.95 5.18 10.83
C ALA A 105 2.14 3.96 11.32
N ALA A 106 2.50 2.76 10.88
CA ALA A 106 1.90 1.50 11.33
C ALA A 106 2.06 1.30 12.85
N VAL A 107 3.26 1.55 13.37
CA VAL A 107 3.55 1.50 14.81
C VAL A 107 2.73 2.55 15.58
N GLU A 108 2.74 3.81 15.13
CA GLU A 108 1.98 4.88 15.80
C GLU A 108 0.48 4.63 15.82
N LEU A 109 -0.06 3.99 14.77
CA LEU A 109 -1.49 3.70 14.65
C LEU A 109 -1.86 2.30 15.16
N ASN A 110 -0.91 1.56 15.75
CA ASN A 110 -1.08 0.19 16.22
C ASN A 110 -1.79 -0.71 15.19
N THR A 111 -1.33 -0.64 13.94
CA THR A 111 -1.92 -1.38 12.81
C THR A 111 -0.78 -2.02 12.02
N PRO A 112 -0.76 -3.35 11.84
CA PRO A 112 0.32 -3.99 11.09
C PRO A 112 0.23 -3.69 9.59
N VAL A 113 1.39 -3.63 8.93
CA VAL A 113 1.51 -3.49 7.47
C VAL A 113 2.70 -4.30 6.97
N GLU A 114 2.50 -5.03 5.88
CA GLU A 114 3.52 -5.79 5.17
C GLU A 114 4.02 -4.96 3.98
N TRP A 115 5.32 -5.01 3.72
CA TRP A 115 5.94 -4.39 2.56
C TRP A 115 6.38 -5.46 1.54
N GLY A 116 6.03 -5.27 0.27
CA GLY A 116 6.42 -6.18 -0.80
C GLY A 116 7.94 -6.26 -1.02
N GLY A 117 8.68 -5.25 -0.57
CA GLY A 117 10.14 -5.28 -0.62
C GLY A 117 10.82 -6.27 0.33
N ASP A 118 10.08 -6.80 1.32
CA ASP A 118 10.56 -7.81 2.26
C ASP A 118 10.24 -9.24 1.80
N TRP A 119 9.53 -9.43 0.68
CA TRP A 119 9.24 -10.76 0.16
C TRP A 119 10.50 -11.51 -0.29
N GLN A 120 10.59 -12.82 0.00
CA GLN A 120 11.75 -13.66 -0.35
C GLN A 120 11.95 -13.81 -1.87
N SER A 121 10.88 -13.71 -2.64
CA SER A 121 10.89 -13.72 -4.10
C SER A 121 9.87 -12.72 -4.61
N PHE A 122 10.05 -12.20 -5.83
CA PHE A 122 9.18 -11.17 -6.42
C PHE A 122 9.09 -9.89 -5.57
N ARG A 123 10.23 -9.43 -5.04
CA ARG A 123 10.31 -8.18 -4.28
C ARG A 123 9.66 -7.04 -5.04
N ASP A 124 8.71 -6.39 -4.38
CA ASP A 124 7.89 -5.33 -4.96
C ASP A 124 7.93 -4.09 -4.05
N GLY A 125 8.81 -3.15 -4.41
CA GLY A 125 9.03 -1.93 -3.63
C GLY A 125 7.78 -1.05 -3.48
N PRO A 126 6.98 -0.84 -4.55
CA PRO A 126 5.71 -0.12 -4.46
C PRO A 126 4.66 -0.72 -3.51
N HIS A 127 4.61 -2.05 -3.38
CA HIS A 127 3.46 -2.75 -2.79
C HIS A 127 3.46 -2.74 -1.26
N PHE A 128 2.32 -2.38 -0.66
CA PHE A 128 2.05 -2.50 0.77
C PHE A 128 0.69 -3.14 1.00
N GLN A 129 0.57 -4.00 2.02
CA GLN A 129 -0.71 -4.63 2.34
C GLN A 129 -0.94 -4.84 3.83
N LEU A 130 -2.21 -4.93 4.22
CA LEU A 130 -2.60 -5.42 5.53
C LEU A 130 -2.42 -6.95 5.57
N PRO A 131 -1.81 -7.53 6.63
CA PRO A 131 -1.60 -8.97 6.74
C PRO A 131 -2.89 -9.78 6.64
N TRP A 132 -2.79 -10.99 6.09
CA TRP A 132 -3.94 -11.89 5.94
C TRP A 132 -4.51 -12.37 7.28
N GLY A 133 -3.65 -12.60 8.28
CA GLY A 133 -4.05 -13.09 9.60
C GLY A 133 -4.84 -12.06 10.41
N ASP A 134 -4.35 -10.82 10.47
CA ASP A 134 -4.99 -9.73 11.22
C ASP A 134 -6.19 -9.12 10.50
N TYR A 135 -6.20 -9.19 9.15
CA TYR A 135 -7.26 -8.63 8.31
C TYR A 135 -7.81 -9.69 7.35
N PRO A 136 -8.52 -10.71 7.86
CA PRO A 136 -9.12 -11.75 7.04
C PRO A 136 -10.21 -11.14 6.16
N ILE A 137 -10.35 -11.68 4.94
CA ILE A 137 -11.51 -11.38 4.11
C ILE A 137 -12.65 -12.23 4.65
N LEU A 138 -13.72 -11.60 5.14
CA LEU A 138 -14.95 -12.33 5.40
C LEU A 138 -15.46 -12.85 4.05
N ARG A 139 -15.43 -14.16 3.84
CA ARG A 139 -16.16 -14.76 2.72
C ARG A 139 -17.61 -14.37 2.91
N GLN A 140 -18.17 -13.60 1.98
CA GLN A 140 -19.62 -13.54 1.88
C GLN A 140 -20.07 -14.96 1.53
N ALA A 141 -21.05 -15.48 2.26
CA ALA A 141 -21.71 -16.73 1.94
C ALA A 141 -22.45 -16.56 0.60
N GLN A 142 -21.73 -16.78 -0.49
CA GLN A 142 -22.26 -16.88 -1.84
C GLN A 142 -21.51 -18.01 -2.54
N ASP A 143 -21.70 -19.24 -2.03
CA ASP A 143 -21.36 -20.50 -2.71
C ASP A 143 -22.13 -21.70 -2.11
N GLU A 144 -23.31 -21.47 -1.51
CA GLU A 144 -24.30 -22.53 -1.26
C GLU A 144 -25.37 -22.47 -2.37
N GLY A 145 -24.99 -22.87 -3.58
CA GLY A 145 -25.89 -22.73 -4.73
C GLY A 145 -25.53 -23.53 -5.98
N ALA A 146 -24.55 -24.43 -5.93
CA ALA A 146 -24.31 -25.40 -7.00
C ALA A 146 -24.42 -26.80 -6.41
N LYS A 147 -25.63 -27.36 -6.48
CA LYS A 147 -25.84 -28.81 -6.48
C LYS A 147 -25.47 -29.36 -7.84
#